data_AF-A0A7Z9C5C4-F1
#
_entry.id   AF-A0A7Z9C5C4-F1
#
_cell.length_a   1.000
_cell.length_b   1.000
_cell.length_c   1.000
_cell.angle_alpha   90.00
_cell.angle_beta   90.00
_cell.angle_gamma   90.00
#
_symmetry.space_group_name_H-M   'P 1'
#
loop_
_entity.id
_entity.type
_entity.pdbx_description
1 polymer ?
#
loop_
_entity_poly.entity_id
_entity_poly.type
_entity_poly.pdbx_seq_one_letter_code
_entity_poly.pdbx_strand_id
1 'polypeptide(L)'
;MIAAWKALTGAGRAIVAALSLIALLCALMAVLTMCGGKDAARKGKAGQTLTEGRTGAAQDASGVRDRADARDDTISNAVKEGTDDVRQAPDRSSANLAARRGVCRVNPSAGPDCRMLLADPGRMD
;
A
#
# COMPACT_ATOMS: atom_id res chain seq x y z
N MET A 1 -1.14 66.89 8.77
CA MET A 1 0.12 66.14 8.52
C MET A 1 1.21 66.96 7.84
N ILE A 2 0.89 67.94 6.97
CA ILE A 2 1.89 68.72 6.20
C ILE A 2 2.69 69.72 7.08
N ALA A 3 2.11 70.26 8.16
CA ALA A 3 2.79 71.22 9.04
C ALA A 3 3.88 70.59 9.92
N ALA A 4 3.71 69.34 10.37
CA ALA A 4 4.66 68.64 11.22
C ALA A 4 6.00 68.33 10.51
N TRP A 5 5.96 68.14 9.18
CA TRP A 5 7.15 67.86 8.39
C TRP A 5 8.10 69.05 8.27
N LYS A 6 7.60 70.30 8.38
CA LYS A 6 8.43 71.51 8.29
C LYS A 6 9.16 71.84 9.59
N ALA A 7 8.69 71.34 10.73
CA ALA A 7 9.28 71.59 12.06
C ALA A 7 10.41 70.62 12.44
N LEU A 8 10.63 69.55 11.66
CA LEU A 8 11.74 68.62 11.89
C LEU A 8 13.04 69.19 11.31
N THR A 9 14.03 69.40 12.18
CA THR A 9 15.43 69.64 11.78
C THR A 9 15.92 68.51 10.86
N GLY A 10 16.96 68.78 10.04
CA GLY A 10 17.49 67.79 9.08
C GLY A 10 17.79 66.42 9.71
N ALA A 11 18.22 66.41 10.97
CA ALA A 11 18.45 65.20 11.77
C ALA A 11 17.15 64.41 12.07
N GLY A 12 16.04 65.09 12.37
CA GLY A 12 14.75 64.45 12.63
C GLY A 12 14.20 63.72 11.40
N ARG A 13 14.39 64.29 10.21
CA ARG A 13 13.97 63.65 8.95
C ARG A 13 14.77 62.38 8.65
N ALA A 14 16.07 62.39 8.94
CA ALA A 14 16.93 61.22 8.77
C ALA A 14 16.51 60.06 9.68
N ILE A 15 16.15 60.34 10.93
CA ILE A 15 15.69 59.31 11.89
C ILE A 15 14.37 58.67 11.44
N VAL A 16 13.40 59.47 11.00
CA VAL A 16 12.11 58.96 10.51
C VAL A 16 12.30 58.13 9.24
N ALA A 17 13.16 58.58 8.31
CA ALA A 17 13.49 57.83 7.11
C ALA A 17 14.14 56.48 7.47
N ALA A 18 15.13 56.48 8.37
CA ALA A 18 15.80 55.25 8.79
C ALA A 18 14.85 54.25 9.47
N LEU A 19 13.99 54.71 10.38
CA LEU A 19 12.98 53.86 11.04
C LEU A 19 11.96 53.30 10.04
N SER A 20 11.52 54.10 9.07
CA SER A 20 10.60 53.63 8.04
C SER A 20 11.22 52.55 7.15
N LEU A 21 12.52 52.67 6.84
CA LEU A 21 13.26 51.72 6.02
C LEU A 21 13.46 50.39 6.78
N ILE A 22 13.80 50.46 8.08
CA ILE A 22 13.89 49.29 8.95
C ILE A 22 12.55 48.57 9.06
N ALA A 23 11.45 49.32 9.28
CA ALA A 23 10.11 48.73 9.37
C ALA A 23 9.71 48.01 8.08
N LEU A 24 10.04 48.58 6.93
CA LEU A 24 9.76 48.01 5.61
C LEU A 24 10.59 46.74 5.35
N LEU A 25 11.86 46.73 5.75
CA LEU A 25 12.73 45.55 5.73
C LEU A 25 12.19 44.42 6.61
N CYS A 26 11.79 44.72 7.84
CA CYS A 26 11.19 43.72 8.74
C CYS A 26 9.90 43.12 8.16
N ALA A 27 9.04 43.96 7.56
CA ALA A 27 7.81 43.49 6.93
C ALA A 27 8.09 42.56 5.73
N LEU A 28 9.06 42.90 4.88
CA LEU A 28 9.48 42.04 3.76
C LEU A 28 10.01 40.69 4.24
N MET A 29 10.87 40.67 5.26
CA MET A 29 11.42 39.43 5.83
C MET A 29 10.31 38.55 6.45
N ALA A 30 9.33 39.16 7.11
CA ALA A 30 8.18 38.43 7.66
C ALA A 30 7.31 37.80 6.55
N VAL A 31 7.07 38.52 5.44
CA VAL A 31 6.32 37.97 4.30
C VAL A 31 7.08 36.83 3.63
N LEU A 32 8.38 36.98 3.39
CA LEU A 32 9.20 35.95 2.76
C LEU A 32 9.29 34.67 3.60
N THR A 33 9.43 34.79 4.93
CA THR A 33 9.46 33.64 5.85
C THR A 33 8.10 32.94 5.94
N MET A 34 6.99 33.68 5.96
CA MET A 34 5.64 33.08 5.93
C MET A 34 5.32 32.39 4.60
N CYS A 35 5.72 32.96 3.47
CA CYS A 35 5.55 32.34 2.15
C CYS A 35 6.39 31.06 2.03
N GLY A 36 7.67 31.13 2.40
CA GLY A 36 8.55 29.95 2.39
C GLY A 36 8.08 28.84 3.34
N GLY A 37 7.53 29.19 4.51
CA GLY A 37 6.97 28.22 5.46
C GLY A 37 5.73 27.50 4.92
N LYS A 38 4.85 28.19 4.19
CA LYS A 38 3.68 27.59 3.54
C LYS A 38 4.08 26.62 2.44
N ASP A 39 5.10 26.95 1.65
CA ASP A 39 5.61 26.08 0.60
C ASP A 39 6.36 24.87 1.16
N ALA A 40 7.12 25.04 2.25
CA ALA A 40 7.76 23.95 2.96
C ALA A 40 6.73 22.98 3.57
N ALA A 41 5.66 23.51 4.16
CA ALA A 41 4.56 22.69 4.69
C ALA A 41 3.83 21.91 3.60
N ARG A 42 3.61 22.52 2.42
CA ARG A 42 3.03 21.83 1.25
C ARG A 42 3.95 20.73 0.72
N LYS A 43 5.26 20.99 0.63
CA LYS A 43 6.27 19.97 0.25
C LYS A 43 6.35 18.83 1.26
N GLY A 44 6.27 19.13 2.56
CA GLY A 44 6.24 18.13 3.63
C GLY A 44 5.02 17.22 3.53
N LYS A 45 3.81 17.79 3.34
CA LYS A 45 2.58 17.01 3.12
C LYS A 45 2.65 16.15 1.86
N ALA A 46 3.16 16.68 0.76
CA ALA A 46 3.33 15.91 -0.47
C ALA A 46 4.29 14.73 -0.27
N GLY A 47 5.43 14.95 0.39
CA GLY A 47 6.38 13.89 0.74
C GLY A 47 5.75 12.81 1.61
N GLN A 48 4.98 13.20 2.63
CA GLN A 48 4.28 12.28 3.53
C GLN A 48 3.26 11.40 2.78
N THR A 49 2.45 11.99 1.90
CA THR A 49 1.47 11.24 1.10
C THR A 49 2.12 10.27 0.11
N LEU A 50 3.30 10.60 -0.43
CA LEU A 50 4.06 9.71 -1.31
C LEU A 50 4.65 8.51 -0.55
N THR A 51 5.13 8.72 0.67
CA THR A 51 5.61 7.63 1.54
C THR A 51 4.46 6.72 1.99
N GLU A 52 3.33 7.29 2.43
CA GLU A 52 2.16 6.50 2.84
C GLU A 52 1.59 5.69 1.67
N GLY A 53 1.49 6.29 0.47
CA GLY A 53 1.06 5.59 -0.73
C GLY A 53 1.97 4.43 -1.13
N ARG A 54 3.30 4.60 -1.01
CA ARG A 54 4.26 3.51 -1.24
C ARG A 54 4.14 2.40 -0.20
N THR A 55 3.93 2.74 1.07
CA THR A 55 3.77 1.72 2.12
C THR A 55 2.47 0.94 1.98
N GLY A 56 1.36 1.59 1.60
CA GLY A 56 0.08 0.92 1.37
C GLY A 56 0.17 -0.06 0.18
N ALA A 57 0.69 0.39 -0.96
CA ALA A 57 0.85 -0.47 -2.13
C ALA A 57 1.81 -1.65 -1.87
N ALA A 58 2.86 -1.46 -1.07
CA ALA A 58 3.75 -2.54 -0.67
C ALA A 58 3.05 -3.57 0.24
N GLN A 59 2.24 -3.11 1.21
CA GLN A 59 1.48 -4.00 2.10
C GLN A 59 0.44 -4.81 1.33
N ASP A 60 -0.27 -4.18 0.40
CA ASP A 60 -1.26 -4.85 -0.45
C ASP A 60 -0.60 -5.91 -1.35
N ALA A 61 0.56 -5.61 -1.93
CA ALA A 61 1.31 -6.54 -2.76
C ALA A 61 1.80 -7.76 -1.95
N SER A 62 2.31 -7.55 -0.74
CA SER A 62 2.71 -8.65 0.16
C SER A 62 1.52 -9.52 0.54
N GLY A 63 0.38 -8.92 0.92
CA GLY A 63 -0.81 -9.68 1.29
C GLY A 63 -1.44 -10.47 0.12
N VAL A 64 -1.24 -10.06 -1.13
CA VAL A 64 -1.62 -10.86 -2.30
C VAL A 64 -0.66 -12.04 -2.50
N ARG A 65 0.65 -11.82 -2.34
CA ARG A 65 1.66 -12.90 -2.44
C ARG A 65 1.47 -13.94 -1.36
N ASP A 66 1.31 -13.54 -0.10
CA ASP A 66 1.13 -14.47 1.01
C ASP A 66 -0.11 -15.35 0.82
N ARG A 67 -1.20 -14.79 0.27
CA ARG A 67 -2.39 -15.58 -0.07
C ARG A 67 -2.18 -16.50 -1.26
N ALA A 68 -1.36 -16.11 -2.24
CA ALA A 68 -1.02 -16.95 -3.37
C ALA A 68 -0.14 -18.13 -2.92
N ASP A 69 0.91 -17.85 -2.14
CA ASP A 69 1.81 -18.86 -1.58
C ASP A 69 1.04 -19.85 -0.69
N ALA A 70 0.14 -19.37 0.17
CA ALA A 70 -0.70 -20.25 0.99
C ALA A 70 -1.62 -21.16 0.15
N ARG A 71 -2.12 -20.67 -1.00
CA ARG A 71 -2.91 -21.49 -1.93
C ARG A 71 -2.04 -22.52 -2.65
N ASP A 72 -0.85 -22.11 -3.10
CA ASP A 72 0.10 -23.00 -3.79
C ASP A 72 0.58 -24.11 -2.86
N ASP A 73 0.84 -23.81 -1.59
CA ASP A 73 1.18 -24.82 -0.57
C ASP A 73 0.03 -25.81 -0.37
N THR A 74 -1.21 -25.32 -0.30
CA THR A 74 -2.40 -26.16 -0.16
C THR A 74 -2.56 -27.09 -1.37
N ILE A 75 -2.40 -26.56 -2.59
CA ILE A 75 -2.50 -27.34 -3.83
C ILE A 75 -1.35 -28.35 -3.91
N SER A 76 -0.13 -27.94 -3.61
CA SER A 76 1.06 -28.79 -3.62
C SER A 76 0.90 -29.98 -2.67
N ASN A 77 0.36 -29.74 -1.47
CA ASN A 77 0.07 -30.81 -0.51
C ASN A 77 -1.04 -31.73 -1.00
N ALA A 78 -2.14 -31.20 -1.54
CA ALA A 78 -3.22 -32.01 -2.10
C ALA A 78 -2.77 -32.87 -3.29
N VAL A 79 -1.88 -32.36 -4.14
CA VAL A 79 -1.30 -33.09 -5.27
C VAL A 79 -0.36 -34.19 -4.80
N LYS A 80 0.47 -33.94 -3.78
CA LYS A 80 1.33 -34.96 -3.17
C LYS A 80 0.50 -36.10 -2.59
N GLU A 81 -0.50 -35.77 -1.77
CA GLU A 81 -1.41 -36.75 -1.17
C GLU A 81 -2.13 -37.58 -2.24
N GLY A 82 -2.69 -36.92 -3.26
CA GLY A 82 -3.34 -37.62 -4.38
C GLY A 82 -2.37 -38.50 -5.20
N THR A 83 -1.10 -38.10 -5.32
CA THR A 83 -0.07 -38.90 -6.00
C THR A 83 0.29 -40.15 -5.20
N ASP A 84 0.38 -40.02 -3.87
CA ASP A 84 0.64 -41.14 -2.98
C ASP A 84 -0.55 -42.10 -2.94
N ASP A 85 -1.78 -41.60 -2.91
CA ASP A 85 -3.01 -42.39 -3.03
C ASP A 85 -3.03 -43.25 -4.31
N VAL A 86 -2.63 -42.66 -5.44
CA VAL A 86 -2.52 -43.38 -6.72
C VAL A 86 -1.42 -44.44 -6.70
N ARG A 87 -0.29 -44.18 -6.05
CA ARG A 87 0.84 -45.12 -5.95
C ARG A 87 0.55 -46.31 -5.03
N GLN A 88 -0.25 -46.10 -3.99
CA GLN A 88 -0.61 -47.13 -3.01
C GLN A 88 -1.85 -47.93 -3.41
N ALA A 89 -2.50 -47.57 -4.53
CA ALA A 89 -3.68 -48.24 -5.01
C ALA A 89 -3.40 -49.72 -5.37
N PRO A 90 -4.25 -50.67 -4.94
CA PRO A 90 -4.04 -52.09 -5.15
C PRO A 90 -4.21 -52.53 -6.62
N ASP A 91 -4.91 -51.76 -7.44
CA ASP A 91 -5.21 -52.09 -8.84
C ASP A 91 -5.38 -50.83 -9.72
N ARG A 92 -5.49 -51.01 -11.04
CA ARG A 92 -5.63 -49.89 -11.99
C ARG A 92 -6.96 -49.14 -11.87
N SER A 93 -8.04 -49.79 -11.45
CA SER A 93 -9.35 -49.18 -11.24
C SER A 93 -9.32 -48.27 -10.01
N SER A 94 -8.80 -48.76 -8.89
CA SER A 94 -8.62 -47.97 -7.66
C SER A 94 -7.65 -46.79 -7.86
N ALA A 95 -6.57 -46.98 -8.64
CA ALA A 95 -5.66 -45.91 -9.02
C ALA A 95 -6.34 -44.79 -9.84
N ASN A 96 -7.20 -45.15 -10.81
CA ASN A 96 -7.95 -44.18 -11.60
C ASN A 96 -8.98 -43.41 -10.76
N LEU A 97 -9.62 -44.09 -9.80
CA LEU A 97 -10.55 -43.46 -8.86
C LEU A 97 -9.83 -42.46 -7.94
N ALA A 98 -8.67 -42.86 -7.39
CA ALA A 98 -7.82 -42.00 -6.58
C ALA A 98 -7.34 -40.77 -7.36
N ALA A 99 -6.90 -40.94 -8.61
CA ALA A 99 -6.49 -39.83 -9.48
C ALA A 99 -7.63 -38.84 -9.74
N ARG A 100 -8.84 -39.34 -10.03
CA ARG A 100 -10.03 -38.49 -10.21
C ARG A 100 -10.39 -37.72 -8.94
N ARG A 101 -10.28 -38.34 -7.76
CA ARG A 101 -10.47 -37.66 -6.48
C ARG A 101 -9.42 -36.58 -6.23
N GLY A 102 -8.16 -36.83 -6.56
CA GLY A 102 -7.09 -35.83 -6.47
C GLY A 102 -7.39 -34.58 -7.31
N VAL A 103 -7.84 -34.77 -8.55
CA VAL A 103 -8.26 -33.67 -9.44
C VAL A 103 -9.45 -32.91 -8.85
N CYS A 104 -10.45 -33.62 -8.31
CA CYS A 104 -11.63 -32.99 -7.71
C CYS A 104 -11.33 -32.27 -6.38
N ARG A 105 -10.30 -32.67 -5.62
CA ARG A 105 -9.83 -31.96 -4.41
C ARG A 105 -9.21 -30.60 -4.75
N VAL A 106 -8.43 -30.53 -5.83
CA VAL A 106 -7.81 -29.29 -6.31
C VAL A 106 -8.80 -28.41 -7.07
N ASN A 107 -9.71 -29.02 -7.84
CA ASN A 107 -10.72 -28.32 -8.61
C ASN A 107 -12.11 -28.96 -8.42
N PRO A 108 -12.87 -28.54 -7.39
CA PRO A 108 -14.19 -29.10 -7.09
C PRO A 108 -15.25 -28.75 -8.15
N SER A 109 -14.94 -27.86 -9.08
CA SER A 109 -15.81 -27.46 -10.20
C SER A 109 -15.47 -28.19 -11.52
N ALA A 110 -14.49 -29.10 -11.53
CA ALA A 110 -14.05 -29.80 -12.74
C ALA A 110 -15.12 -30.71 -13.37
N GLY A 111 -16.15 -31.10 -12.61
CA GLY A 111 -17.28 -31.87 -13.14
C GLY A 111 -18.38 -32.11 -12.12
N PRO A 112 -19.59 -32.53 -12.57
CA PRO A 112 -20.73 -32.80 -11.69
C PRO A 112 -20.45 -33.99 -10.73
N ASP A 113 -19.61 -34.92 -11.17
CA ASP A 113 -19.27 -36.14 -10.42
C ASP A 113 -18.32 -35.85 -9.23
N CYS A 114 -17.65 -34.70 -9.21
CA CYS A 114 -16.67 -34.37 -8.17
C CYS A 114 -17.31 -34.32 -6.77
N ARG A 115 -18.55 -33.84 -6.64
CA ARG A 115 -19.25 -33.86 -5.35
C ARG A 115 -19.48 -35.28 -4.83
N MET A 116 -19.75 -36.22 -5.73
CA MET A 116 -20.00 -37.62 -5.38
C MET A 116 -18.68 -38.34 -5.02
N LEU A 117 -17.61 -38.06 -5.78
CA LEU A 117 -16.27 -38.59 -5.58
C LEU A 117 -15.59 -38.12 -4.28
N LEU A 118 -15.89 -36.90 -3.81
CA LEU A 118 -15.43 -36.40 -2.50
C LEU A 118 -16.28 -36.91 -1.33
N ALA A 119 -17.56 -37.21 -1.55
CA ALA A 119 -18.48 -37.65 -0.49
C ALA A 119 -18.33 -39.13 -0.12
N ASP A 120 -17.84 -39.97 -1.05
CA ASP A 120 -17.65 -41.40 -0.83
C ASP A 120 -16.16 -41.77 -0.86
N PRO A 121 -15.45 -41.76 0.28
CA PRO A 121 -14.02 -42.03 0.34
C PRO A 121 -13.66 -43.51 0.23
N GLY A 122 -14.60 -44.47 0.26
CA GLY A 122 -14.22 -45.84 0.64
C GLY A 122 -15.13 -46.99 0.21
N ARG A 123 -15.47 -47.12 -1.07
CA ARG A 123 -15.90 -48.43 -1.59
C ARG A 123 -14.73 -49.15 -2.26
N MET A 124 -14.01 -49.92 -1.45
CA MET A 124 -13.12 -50.99 -1.88
C MET A 124 -13.99 -52.25 -1.94
N ASP A 125 -14.49 -52.61 -3.12
CA ASP A 125 -15.11 -53.91 -3.40
C ASP A 125 -14.07 -54.81 -4.11
#